data_AF-A0A485KBC2-F1
#
_entry.id   AF-A0A485KBC2-F1
#
_cell.length_a   1.000
_cell.length_b   1.000
_cell.length_c   1.000
_cell.angle_alpha   90.00
_cell.angle_beta   90.00
_cell.angle_gamma   90.00
#
_symmetry.space_group_name_H-M   'P 1'
#
loop_
_entity.id
_entity.type
_entity.pdbx_description
1 polymer ?
#
loop_
_entity_poly.entity_id
_entity_poly.type
_entity_poly.pdbx_seq_one_letter_code
_entity_poly.pdbx_strand_id
1 'polypeptide(L)'
;MQEVVLPGGLRQQKVFAPTIPPTPWFDITPKITLFDCALDCVVVDCTTKLPHKLGIFGDWLSRKTVLTCDGAPIAKVLAGDSLLQDEYFVEVAPGVDMALVVLVCMALEEATEDREGEEVVGKAVGEAVVGFLVADAVEDVIEEAEEEDAESDGDDVNDDDD
;
A
#
# COMPACT_ATOMS: atom_id res chain seq x y z
N MET A 1 -12.22 -8.89 -20.16
CA MET A 1 -12.04 -8.22 -18.85
C MET A 1 -10.94 -7.20 -19.04
N GLN A 2 -11.23 -5.93 -18.77
CA GLN A 2 -10.29 -4.83 -18.93
C GLN A 2 -9.72 -4.55 -17.54
N GLU A 3 -8.42 -4.73 -17.37
CA GLU A 3 -7.72 -4.48 -16.10
C GLU A 3 -7.82 -2.97 -15.80
N VAL A 4 -8.51 -2.63 -14.72
CA VAL A 4 -8.63 -1.25 -14.26
C VAL A 4 -7.30 -0.87 -13.62
N VAL A 5 -6.42 -0.29 -14.43
CA VAL A 5 -5.20 0.37 -13.93
C VAL A 5 -5.65 1.72 -13.36
N LEU A 6 -5.77 1.78 -12.04
CA LEU A 6 -6.12 3.00 -11.31
C LEU A 6 -5.06 4.08 -11.53
N PRO A 7 -5.43 5.38 -11.55
CA PRO A 7 -4.54 6.49 -11.86
C PRO A 7 -3.65 6.86 -10.67
N GLY A 8 -2.82 5.92 -10.21
CA GLY A 8 -1.61 6.20 -9.47
C GLY A 8 -0.45 6.10 -10.47
N GLY A 9 0.34 7.16 -10.63
CA GLY A 9 1.47 7.13 -11.57
C GLY A 9 2.35 5.91 -11.32
N LEU A 10 2.70 5.18 -12.38
CA LEU A 10 3.67 4.08 -12.27
C LEU A 10 4.99 4.66 -11.76
N ARG A 11 5.27 4.48 -10.47
CA ARG A 11 6.55 4.85 -9.88
C ARG A 11 7.62 3.91 -10.41
N GLN A 12 8.65 4.49 -11.02
CA GLN A 12 9.80 3.75 -11.54
C GLN A 12 11.05 4.17 -10.76
N GLN A 13 11.68 3.21 -10.10
CA GLN A 13 12.99 3.40 -9.49
C GLN A 13 14.09 3.05 -10.51
N LYS A 14 15.07 3.94 -10.68
CA LYS A 14 16.25 3.70 -11.52
C LYS A 14 17.48 3.46 -10.66
N VAL A 15 18.14 2.33 -10.85
CA VAL A 15 19.32 1.92 -10.09
C VAL A 15 20.58 2.20 -10.91
N PHE A 16 21.58 2.83 -10.28
CA PHE A 16 22.84 3.20 -10.91
C PHE A 16 24.04 2.60 -10.19
N ALA A 17 25.08 2.31 -10.95
CA ALA A 17 26.41 2.03 -10.44
C ALA A 17 27.00 3.27 -9.75
N PRO A 18 27.84 3.11 -8.71
CA PRO A 18 28.55 4.21 -8.07
C PRO A 18 29.78 4.67 -8.91
N THR A 19 29.58 4.93 -10.20
CA THR A 19 30.61 5.44 -11.12
C THR A 19 30.44 6.94 -11.37
N ILE A 20 31.48 7.59 -11.90
CA ILE A 20 31.42 8.99 -12.32
C ILE A 20 31.80 9.04 -13.81
N PRO A 21 30.86 9.33 -14.73
CA PRO A 21 29.43 9.58 -14.49
C PRO A 21 28.68 8.30 -14.03
N PRO A 22 27.49 8.44 -13.39
CA PRO A 22 26.67 7.31 -12.98
C PRO A 22 26.29 6.43 -14.18
N THR A 23 26.52 5.12 -14.05
CA THR A 23 26.17 4.15 -15.10
C THR A 23 24.83 3.51 -14.73
N PRO A 24 23.81 3.53 -15.59
CA PRO A 24 22.55 2.84 -15.30
C PRO A 24 22.77 1.33 -15.21
N TRP A 25 22.13 0.70 -14.24
CA TRP A 25 22.15 -0.76 -14.06
C TRP A 25 20.83 -1.39 -14.47
N PHE A 26 19.73 -1.00 -13.81
CA PHE A 26 18.40 -1.53 -14.10
C PHE A 26 17.31 -0.60 -13.55
N ASP A 27 16.10 -0.80 -14.04
CA ASP A 27 14.91 -0.12 -13.56
C ASP A 27 14.03 -1.13 -12.80
N ILE A 28 13.35 -0.66 -11.75
CA ILE A 28 12.35 -1.40 -11.00
C ILE A 28 11.02 -0.68 -11.20
N THR A 29 10.03 -1.37 -11.76
CA THR A 29 8.67 -0.82 -11.92
C THR A 29 7.67 -1.76 -11.25
N PRO A 30 7.33 -1.47 -9.98
CA PRO A 30 6.25 -2.15 -9.28
C PRO A 30 4.91 -1.86 -9.96
N LYS A 31 4.06 -2.88 -9.98
CA LYS A 31 2.65 -2.79 -10.35
C LYS A 31 1.85 -3.45 -9.24
N ILE A 32 1.56 -2.67 -8.21
CA ILE A 32 0.73 -3.13 -7.11
C ILE A 32 -0.70 -2.74 -7.46
N THR A 33 -1.65 -3.65 -7.30
CA THR A 33 -3.10 -3.44 -7.42
C THR A 33 -3.78 -3.99 -6.16
N LEU A 34 -5.09 -3.76 -6.00
CA LEU A 34 -5.85 -4.29 -4.86
C LEU A 34 -5.86 -5.83 -4.77
N PHE A 35 -5.63 -6.52 -5.89
CA PHE A 35 -5.75 -7.99 -5.97
C PHE A 35 -4.46 -8.68 -6.41
N ASP A 36 -3.59 -7.98 -7.13
CA ASP A 36 -2.37 -8.51 -7.70
C ASP A 36 -1.18 -7.58 -7.44
N CYS A 37 -0.07 -8.17 -6.98
CA CYS A 37 1.24 -7.55 -7.02
C CYS A 37 2.00 -8.12 -8.22
N ALA A 38 2.54 -7.24 -9.06
CA ALA A 38 3.40 -7.59 -10.17
C ALA A 38 4.65 -6.72 -10.18
N LEU A 39 5.73 -7.24 -10.76
CA LEU A 39 7.01 -6.58 -10.86
C LEU A 39 7.49 -6.63 -12.31
N ASP A 40 7.82 -5.47 -12.87
CA ASP A 40 8.54 -5.37 -14.13
C ASP A 40 9.97 -4.90 -13.82
N CYS A 41 10.89 -5.85 -13.74
CA CYS A 41 12.30 -5.60 -13.47
C CYS A 41 13.16 -6.69 -14.13
N VAL A 42 14.16 -6.24 -14.90
CA VAL A 42 15.14 -7.11 -15.53
C VAL A 42 16.52 -6.68 -15.05
N VAL A 43 17.24 -7.60 -14.43
CA VAL A 43 18.58 -7.38 -13.90
C VAL A 43 19.59 -8.19 -14.69
N VAL A 44 20.79 -7.66 -14.90
CA VAL A 44 21.87 -8.40 -15.55
C VAL A 44 22.78 -8.99 -14.47
N ASP A 45 22.93 -10.31 -14.46
CA ASP A 45 23.86 -10.98 -13.56
C ASP A 45 25.30 -10.55 -13.89
N CYS A 46 26.02 -10.07 -12.89
CA CYS A 46 27.37 -9.54 -13.04
C CYS A 46 28.40 -10.64 -13.36
N THR A 47 28.12 -11.89 -13.03
CA THR A 47 28.96 -13.08 -13.24
C THR A 47 28.68 -13.70 -14.61
N THR A 48 27.42 -14.05 -14.89
CA THR A 48 27.05 -14.75 -16.14
C THR A 48 26.80 -13.80 -17.31
N LYS A 49 26.58 -12.51 -17.04
CA LYS A 49 26.18 -11.48 -18.02
C LYS A 49 24.84 -11.74 -18.68
N LEU A 50 24.03 -12.66 -18.13
CA LEU A 50 22.70 -12.95 -18.64
C LEU A 50 21.64 -12.05 -17.98
N PRO A 51 20.62 -11.63 -18.74
CA PRO A 51 19.47 -10.96 -18.17
C PRO A 51 18.59 -11.96 -17.42
N HIS A 52 18.13 -11.56 -16.25
CA HIS A 52 17.21 -12.30 -15.41
C HIS A 52 15.99 -11.45 -15.11
N LYS A 53 14.80 -12.04 -15.20
CA LYS A 53 13.55 -11.36 -14.89
C LYS A 53 13.22 -11.57 -13.43
N LEU A 54 13.02 -10.48 -12.70
CA LEU A 54 12.47 -10.54 -11.36
C LEU A 54 10.95 -10.62 -11.42
N GLY A 55 10.37 -11.37 -10.50
CA GLY A 55 8.94 -11.54 -10.34
C GLY A 55 8.54 -11.56 -8.88
N ILE A 56 7.25 -11.44 -8.64
CA ILE A 56 6.66 -11.43 -7.31
C ILE A 56 5.43 -12.35 -7.30
N PHE A 57 5.24 -13.08 -6.21
CA PHE A 57 4.03 -13.84 -5.94
C PHE A 57 3.51 -13.50 -4.55
N GLY A 58 2.19 -13.55 -4.39
CA GLY A 58 1.52 -13.27 -3.13
C GLY A 58 1.13 -11.81 -3.00
N ASP A 59 0.95 -11.39 -1.75
CA ASP A 59 0.40 -10.09 -1.40
C ASP A 59 1.42 -9.30 -0.58
N TRP A 60 1.81 -8.14 -1.11
CA TRP A 60 2.77 -7.24 -0.47
C TRP A 60 2.16 -6.55 0.74
N LEU A 61 0.87 -6.18 0.69
CA LEU A 61 0.19 -5.43 1.76
C LEU A 61 0.05 -6.28 3.03
N SER A 62 -0.25 -7.58 2.89
CA SER A 62 -0.25 -8.50 4.04
C SER A 62 1.13 -9.08 4.38
N ARG A 63 2.21 -8.57 3.76
CA ARG A 63 3.59 -9.05 3.93
C ARG A 63 3.71 -10.57 3.75
N LYS A 64 2.96 -11.15 2.80
CA LYS A 64 2.97 -12.56 2.42
C LYS A 64 3.43 -12.70 0.98
N THR A 65 4.70 -12.35 0.76
CA THR A 65 5.26 -12.17 -0.57
C THR A 65 6.45 -13.08 -0.80
N VAL A 66 6.61 -13.58 -2.02
CA VAL A 66 7.80 -14.28 -2.50
C VAL A 66 8.37 -13.52 -3.69
N LEU A 67 9.64 -13.14 -3.60
CA LEU A 67 10.40 -12.59 -4.71
C LEU A 67 11.05 -13.72 -5.49
N THR A 68 11.01 -13.63 -6.82
CA THR A 68 11.54 -14.66 -7.71
C THR A 68 12.49 -14.07 -8.75
N CYS A 69 13.39 -14.90 -9.24
CA CYS A 69 14.30 -14.64 -10.35
C CYS A 69 14.11 -15.78 -11.36
N ASP A 70 13.66 -15.46 -12.57
CA ASP A 70 13.26 -16.42 -13.60
C ASP A 70 12.29 -17.51 -13.08
N GLY A 71 11.41 -17.12 -12.17
CA GLY A 71 10.42 -18.01 -11.53
C GLY A 71 10.95 -18.83 -10.35
N ALA A 72 12.26 -18.83 -10.08
CA ALA A 72 12.83 -19.46 -8.89
C ALA A 72 12.80 -18.50 -7.69
N PRO A 73 12.42 -18.94 -6.48
CA PRO A 73 12.37 -18.08 -5.30
C PRO A 73 13.76 -17.64 -4.85
N ILE A 74 13.94 -16.32 -4.65
CA ILE A 74 15.18 -15.71 -4.19
C ILE A 74 15.06 -15.04 -2.82
N ALA A 75 13.84 -14.64 -2.44
CA ALA A 75 13.55 -14.14 -1.11
C ALA A 75 12.08 -14.33 -0.73
N LYS A 76 11.79 -14.37 0.57
CA LYS A 76 10.45 -14.42 1.11
C LYS A 76 10.26 -13.30 2.12
N VAL A 77 9.14 -12.58 2.00
CA VAL A 77 8.72 -11.54 2.93
C VAL A 77 7.60 -12.07 3.80
N LEU A 78 7.72 -11.81 5.10
CA LEU A 78 6.86 -12.32 6.15
C LEU A 78 6.45 -11.16 7.07
N ALA A 79 5.19 -11.11 7.44
CA ALA A 79 4.71 -10.20 8.49
C ALA A 79 5.44 -10.49 9.81
N GLY A 80 5.74 -9.43 10.56
CA GLY A 80 6.17 -9.55 11.94
C GLY A 80 5.03 -9.97 12.88
N ASP A 81 5.40 -10.44 14.08
CA ASP A 81 4.43 -10.86 15.10
C ASP A 81 3.83 -9.66 15.86
N SER A 82 4.36 -8.45 15.66
CA SER A 82 3.94 -7.24 16.36
C SER A 82 2.81 -6.52 15.62
N LEU A 83 1.68 -6.31 16.30
CA LEU A 83 0.54 -5.54 15.76
C LEU A 83 0.72 -4.01 15.87
N LEU A 84 1.76 -3.55 16.56
CA LEU A 84 1.99 -2.13 16.85
C LEU A 84 3.17 -1.54 16.06
N GLN A 85 3.95 -2.39 15.40
CA GLN A 85 5.11 -1.98 14.61
C GLN A 85 4.89 -2.50 13.19
N ASP A 86 5.13 -1.65 12.20
CA ASP A 86 5.24 -2.09 10.80
C ASP A 86 6.60 -2.79 10.62
N GLU A 87 6.70 -3.98 11.21
CA GLU A 87 7.86 -4.85 11.13
C GLU A 87 7.55 -5.99 10.16
N TYR A 88 8.47 -6.23 9.24
CA TYR A 88 8.44 -7.40 8.37
C TYR A 88 9.84 -7.99 8.27
N PHE A 89 9.87 -9.31 8.05
CA PHE A 89 11.10 -10.07 7.89
C PHE A 89 11.31 -10.43 6.43
N VAL A 90 12.58 -10.45 6.01
CA VAL A 90 12.98 -10.88 4.67
C VAL A 90 13.96 -12.04 4.79
N GLU A 91 13.52 -13.23 4.41
CA GLU A 91 14.37 -14.40 4.28
C GLU A 91 15.01 -14.39 2.89
N VAL A 92 16.34 -14.21 2.82
CA VAL A 92 17.08 -14.17 1.55
C VAL A 92 17.74 -15.53 1.28
N ALA A 93 17.55 -16.06 0.07
CA ALA A 93 18.14 -17.33 -0.32
C ALA A 93 19.69 -17.25 -0.35
N PRO A 94 20.41 -18.35 -0.07
CA PRO A 94 21.87 -18.36 -0.11
C PRO A 94 22.42 -17.92 -1.47
N GLY A 95 23.41 -17.02 -1.46
CA GLY A 95 24.07 -16.53 -2.67
C GLY A 95 23.30 -15.44 -3.43
N VAL A 96 22.14 -15.02 -2.94
CA VAL A 96 21.41 -13.85 -3.49
C VAL A 96 21.97 -12.56 -2.90
N ASP A 97 22.11 -11.54 -3.74
CA ASP A 97 22.54 -10.21 -3.32
C ASP A 97 21.46 -9.55 -2.45
N MET A 98 21.77 -9.32 -1.17
CA MET A 98 20.85 -8.67 -0.22
C MET A 98 20.51 -7.24 -0.63
N ALA A 99 21.45 -6.51 -1.24
CA ALA A 99 21.19 -5.14 -1.68
C ALA A 99 20.15 -5.11 -2.81
N LEU A 100 20.21 -6.08 -3.73
CA LEU A 100 19.18 -6.23 -4.77
C LEU A 100 17.80 -6.45 -4.14
N VAL A 101 17.70 -7.37 -3.18
CA VAL A 101 16.43 -7.66 -2.49
C VAL A 101 15.89 -6.43 -1.77
N VAL A 102 16.75 -5.72 -1.03
CA VAL A 102 16.35 -4.50 -0.32
C VAL A 102 15.86 -3.41 -1.27
N LEU A 103 16.54 -3.20 -2.42
CA LEU A 103 16.11 -2.23 -3.42
C LEU A 103 14.71 -2.55 -3.98
N VAL A 104 14.41 -3.83 -4.20
CA VAL A 104 13.06 -4.27 -4.64
C VAL A 104 12.03 -4.03 -3.55
N CYS A 105 12.32 -4.36 -2.28
CA CYS A 105 11.42 -4.07 -1.16
C CYS A 105 11.16 -2.56 -1.02
N MET A 106 12.18 -1.72 -1.16
CA MET A 106 12.02 -0.26 -1.12
C MET A 106 11.12 0.24 -2.25
N ALA A 107 11.31 -0.25 -3.49
CA ALA A 107 10.45 0.12 -4.60
C ALA A 107 8.98 -0.27 -4.35
N LEU A 108 8.75 -1.46 -3.78
CA LEU A 108 7.41 -1.94 -3.45
C LEU A 108 6.76 -1.09 -2.35
N GLU A 109 7.51 -0.72 -1.31
CA GLU A 109 7.02 0.14 -0.24
C GLU A 109 6.66 1.54 -0.75
N GLU A 110 7.54 2.15 -1.54
CA GLU A 110 7.29 3.46 -2.14
C GLU A 110 6.05 3.45 -3.06
N ALA A 111 5.76 2.32 -3.69
CA ALA A 111 4.56 2.13 -4.52
C ALA A 111 3.28 1.87 -3.70
N THR A 112 3.39 1.61 -2.39
CA THR A 112 2.24 1.49 -1.47
C THR A 112 1.97 2.74 -0.65
N GLU A 113 2.99 3.55 -0.32
CA GLU A 113 2.83 4.77 0.47
C GLU A 113 1.82 5.77 -0.15
N ASP A 114 1.69 5.81 -1.47
CA ASP A 114 0.69 6.65 -2.16
C ASP A 114 -0.76 6.18 -1.97
N ARG A 115 -0.98 4.95 -1.50
CA ARG A 115 -2.33 4.40 -1.24
C ARG A 115 -2.84 4.70 0.16
N GLU A 116 -1.94 4.92 1.12
CA GLU A 116 -2.32 5.20 2.50
C GLU A 116 -2.84 6.64 2.68
N GLY A 117 -2.64 7.52 1.69
CA GLY A 117 -3.20 8.87 1.66
C GLY A 117 -4.69 8.94 1.30
N GLU A 118 -5.29 7.86 0.80
CA GLU A 118 -6.72 7.74 0.45
C GLU A 118 -7.53 6.89 1.45
N GLU A 119 -6.92 6.39 2.54
CA GLU A 119 -7.59 5.52 3.51
C GLU A 119 -7.69 6.18 4.89
N VAL A 120 -8.84 6.78 5.21
CA VAL A 120 -9.24 7.05 6.59
C VAL A 120 -10.38 6.12 7.02
N VAL A 121 -10.12 5.48 8.16
CA VAL A 121 -11.02 4.78 9.09
C VAL A 121 -11.34 3.30 8.82
N GLY A 122 -10.78 2.42 9.66
CA GLY A 122 -11.31 1.06 9.80
C GLY A 122 -10.54 0.12 10.74
N LYS A 123 -10.20 0.53 11.97
CA LYS A 123 -9.67 -0.42 12.97
C LYS A 123 -10.82 -1.15 13.66
N ALA A 124 -10.73 -2.49 13.65
CA ALA A 124 -11.63 -3.50 14.25
C ALA A 124 -12.94 -3.69 13.46
N VAL A 125 -13.45 -4.89 13.14
CA VAL A 125 -13.43 -6.23 13.76
C VAL A 125 -13.91 -7.22 12.69
N GLY A 126 -13.53 -8.50 12.82
CA GLY A 126 -14.26 -9.71 12.35
C GLY A 126 -15.09 -9.67 11.06
N GLU A 127 -14.71 -10.53 10.11
CA GLU A 127 -15.64 -11.30 9.26
C GLU A 127 -16.86 -10.53 8.68
N ALA A 128 -16.71 -9.92 7.50
CA ALA A 128 -17.74 -9.95 6.44
C ALA A 128 -17.34 -9.10 5.23
N VAL A 129 -17.69 -9.63 4.08
CA VAL A 129 -17.56 -9.08 2.74
C VAL A 129 -18.61 -7.99 2.53
N VAL A 130 -18.37 -6.71 2.85
CA VAL A 130 -19.23 -5.62 2.34
C VAL A 130 -18.49 -4.28 2.30
N GLY A 131 -17.98 -3.88 1.15
CA GLY A 131 -17.42 -2.53 0.95
C GLY A 131 -17.35 -2.08 -0.50
N PHE A 132 -17.91 -2.86 -1.43
CA PHE A 132 -17.79 -2.62 -2.87
C PHE A 132 -18.88 -1.68 -3.44
N LEU A 133 -19.80 -1.14 -2.64
CA LEU A 133 -20.97 -0.44 -3.17
C LEU A 133 -21.37 0.77 -2.33
N VAL A 134 -20.62 1.88 -2.36
CA VAL A 134 -21.21 3.24 -2.39
C VAL A 134 -20.18 4.21 -2.99
N ALA A 135 -20.09 4.27 -4.31
CA ALA A 135 -19.37 5.34 -5.00
C ALA A 135 -20.06 5.64 -6.34
N ASP A 136 -21.38 5.81 -6.31
CA ASP A 136 -22.10 6.49 -7.37
C ASP A 136 -23.46 6.94 -6.81
N ALA A 137 -23.79 8.23 -6.98
CA ALA A 137 -24.83 8.99 -6.28
C ALA A 137 -24.44 9.37 -4.83
N VAL A 138 -24.37 10.65 -4.44
CA VAL A 138 -25.24 11.77 -4.78
C VAL A 138 -24.40 13.06 -4.71
N GLU A 139 -24.20 13.68 -5.86
CA GLU A 139 -23.93 15.13 -5.95
C GLU A 139 -25.31 15.81 -5.91
N ASP A 140 -25.36 17.02 -5.32
CA ASP A 140 -26.51 17.94 -5.18
C ASP A 140 -27.40 17.87 -3.92
N VAL A 141 -27.78 19.09 -3.51
CA VAL A 141 -28.82 19.54 -2.56
C VAL A 141 -28.41 19.39 -1.08
N ILE A 142 -28.28 20.44 -0.25
CA ILE A 142 -29.31 21.44 0.09
C ILE A 142 -28.66 22.75 0.63
N GLU A 143 -29.08 23.85 0.02
CA GLU A 143 -29.03 25.25 0.46
C GLU A 143 -29.95 25.51 1.68
N GLU A 144 -29.54 26.45 2.56
CA GLU A 144 -30.35 27.41 3.34
C GLU A 144 -31.73 27.00 3.91
N ALA A 145 -31.93 27.15 5.23
CA ALA A 145 -33.13 27.77 5.80
C ALA A 145 -32.96 28.09 7.30
N GLU A 146 -33.09 29.36 7.61
CA GLU A 146 -33.39 29.94 8.92
C GLU A 146 -34.72 29.40 9.48
N GLU A 147 -34.87 29.32 10.80
CA GLU A 147 -36.02 29.92 11.51
C GLU A 147 -35.81 29.87 13.04
N GLU A 148 -35.95 31.04 13.64
CA GLU A 148 -36.09 31.30 15.07
C GLU A 148 -37.41 30.72 15.59
N ASP A 149 -37.47 30.34 16.87
CA ASP A 149 -38.65 30.66 17.67
C ASP A 149 -38.28 30.74 19.16
N ALA A 150 -38.75 31.82 19.75
CA ALA A 150 -38.45 32.30 21.09
C ALA A 150 -39.60 32.03 22.09
N GLU A 151 -39.25 32.10 23.37
CA GLU A 151 -40.07 32.40 24.56
C GLU A 151 -41.06 31.34 25.11
N SER A 152 -40.97 31.06 26.41
CA SER A 152 -41.82 31.75 27.41
C SER A 152 -41.47 31.38 28.86
N ASP A 153 -41.24 32.40 29.68
CA ASP A 153 -41.78 32.66 31.02
C ASP A 153 -42.14 31.51 31.99
N GLY A 154 -41.68 31.67 33.24
CA GLY A 154 -42.62 31.95 34.32
C GLY A 154 -42.73 30.95 35.48
N ASP A 155 -42.38 31.48 36.65
CA ASP A 155 -42.97 31.29 37.98
C ASP A 155 -42.41 30.29 39.01
N ASP A 156 -42.09 30.91 40.15
CA ASP A 156 -41.75 30.42 41.48
C ASP A 156 -42.80 29.48 42.09
N VAL A 157 -42.35 28.48 42.84
CA VAL A 157 -43.01 28.08 44.10
C VAL A 157 -41.96 27.56 45.10
N ASN A 158 -41.95 28.16 46.30
CA ASN A 158 -41.35 27.59 47.51
C ASN A 158 -42.06 26.27 47.89
N ASP A 159 -41.38 25.37 48.60
CA ASP A 159 -41.92 24.77 49.82
C ASP A 159 -40.80 24.11 50.65
N ASP A 160 -40.92 24.31 51.96
CA ASP A 160 -40.06 23.92 53.06
C ASP A 160 -40.08 22.40 53.39
N ASP A 161 -39.25 22.05 54.37
CA ASP A 161 -39.32 20.90 55.30
C ASP A 161 -38.74 19.53 54.85
N ASP A 162 -37.51 19.22 55.31
CA ASP A 162 -37.22 18.45 56.54
C ASP A 162 -35.69 18.30 56.80
#